data_AF-A0A950TPZ1-F1
#
_entry.id   AF-A0A950TPZ1-F1
#
_cell.length_a   1.000
_cell.length_b   1.000
_cell.length_c   1.000
_cell.angle_alpha   90.00
_cell.angle_beta   90.00
_cell.angle_gamma   90.00
#
_symmetry.space_group_name_H-M   'P 1'
#
loop_
_entity.id
_entity.type
_entity.pdbx_description
1 polymer ?
#
loop_
_entity_poly.entity_id
_entity_poly.type
_entity_poly.pdbx_seq_one_letter_code
_entity_poly.pdbx_strand_id
1 'polypeptide(L)'
;MTEDGPWLNIPQAVVLEATGDIKCALDLTGSNPGLLVLKANKLIALRTEVPLEADAAAKQRHDAVRKLRETRAPFGNESRYEEAQQRVLTRLAAGVRTKASRTPGGPYESVDPVEFTRVELRGVDAIDKRSGAIVSYDLRVHGSDYIKNLRGKSVSLAAGSSPQKLADLYEHSSREVEKWDCAGDPLPKLTAWARSRWGEDIQNLPNRQELLLTFRGQFGRVLGISEKTMREVRRELASPEARRGGARMHRR
;
A
#
# COMPACT_ATOMS: atom_id res chain seq x y z
N MET A 1 -4.82 -17.81 23.55
CA MET A 1 -3.91 -16.83 22.96
C MET A 1 -4.23 -15.49 23.62
N THR A 2 -3.27 -14.87 24.29
CA THR A 2 -3.46 -13.59 24.98
C THR A 2 -3.95 -12.53 23.99
N GLU A 3 -4.93 -11.72 24.39
CA GLU A 3 -5.64 -10.74 23.55
C GLU A 3 -4.75 -9.67 22.90
N ASP A 4 -3.46 -9.62 23.26
CA ASP A 4 -2.48 -8.64 22.79
C ASP A 4 -1.71 -9.03 21.51
N GLY A 5 -1.88 -10.22 20.93
CA GLY A 5 -1.19 -10.57 19.66
C GLY A 5 0.35 -10.54 19.69
N PRO A 6 1.03 -10.80 18.55
CA PRO A 6 2.49 -10.91 18.51
C PRO A 6 3.19 -9.54 18.39
N TRP A 7 4.36 -9.42 19.00
CA TRP A 7 5.29 -8.30 18.79
C TRP A 7 6.31 -8.67 17.70
N LEU A 8 6.36 -7.90 16.63
CA LEU A 8 7.23 -8.11 15.47
C LEU A 8 8.45 -7.22 15.57
N ASN A 9 9.65 -7.72 15.25
CA ASN A 9 10.78 -6.82 14.97
C ASN A 9 10.62 -6.15 13.60
N ILE A 10 11.45 -5.15 13.30
CA ILE A 10 11.37 -4.41 12.03
C ILE A 10 11.48 -5.33 10.80
N PRO A 11 12.47 -6.24 10.66
CA PRO A 11 12.51 -7.16 9.51
C PRO A 11 11.25 -8.02 9.34
N GLN A 12 10.64 -8.48 10.44
CA GLN A 12 9.37 -9.22 10.41
C GLN A 12 8.21 -8.34 9.94
N ALA A 13 8.13 -7.10 10.44
CA ALA A 13 7.13 -6.12 9.98
C ALA A 13 7.30 -5.79 8.49
N VAL A 14 8.54 -5.72 7.99
CA VAL A 14 8.84 -5.50 6.57
C VAL A 14 8.38 -6.69 5.71
N VAL A 15 8.62 -7.93 6.15
CA VAL A 15 8.10 -9.12 5.45
C VAL A 15 6.57 -9.13 5.46
N LEU A 16 5.93 -8.79 6.59
CA LEU A 16 4.48 -8.69 6.68
C LEU A 16 3.93 -7.61 5.74
N GLU A 17 4.54 -6.42 5.70
CA GLU A 17 4.15 -5.32 4.81
C GLU A 17 4.25 -5.73 3.34
N ALA A 18 5.33 -6.42 2.97
CA ALA A 18 5.58 -6.81 1.59
C ALA A 18 4.71 -7.99 1.12
N THR A 19 4.30 -8.88 2.03
CA THR A 19 3.66 -10.15 1.66
C THR A 19 2.21 -10.29 2.13
N GLY A 20 1.78 -9.52 3.13
CA GLY A 20 0.50 -9.70 3.81
C GLY A 20 0.39 -11.00 4.63
N ASP A 21 1.47 -11.76 4.75
CA ASP A 21 1.49 -13.10 5.34
C ASP A 21 2.17 -13.09 6.73
N ILE A 22 1.34 -13.10 7.78
CA ILE A 22 1.81 -13.07 9.17
C ILE A 22 2.58 -14.31 9.58
N LYS A 23 2.28 -15.49 9.00
CA LYS A 23 3.01 -16.72 9.32
C LYS A 23 4.44 -16.62 8.77
N CYS A 24 4.56 -16.24 7.50
CA CYS A 24 5.86 -15.98 6.86
C CYS A 24 6.68 -14.93 7.61
N ALA A 25 6.03 -13.87 8.12
CA ALA A 25 6.69 -12.87 8.95
C ALA A 25 7.18 -13.44 10.28
N LEU A 26 6.39 -14.25 10.99
CA LEU A 26 6.77 -14.83 12.28
C LEU A 26 7.85 -15.90 12.16
N ASP A 27 7.87 -16.66 11.07
CA ASP A 27 8.88 -17.69 10.78
C ASP A 27 10.27 -17.09 10.48
N LEU A 28 10.34 -15.77 10.25
CA LEU A 28 11.61 -15.05 10.10
C LEU A 28 12.34 -14.99 11.45
N THR A 29 13.29 -15.90 11.62
CA THR A 29 14.14 -16.03 12.82
C THR A 29 15.62 -15.86 12.49
N GLY A 30 16.41 -15.40 13.46
CA GLY A 30 17.84 -15.18 13.29
C GLY A 30 18.52 -14.70 14.57
N SER A 31 19.78 -15.10 14.77
CA SER A 31 20.55 -14.83 15.98
C SER A 31 21.13 -13.41 16.04
N ASN A 32 21.16 -12.68 14.92
CA ASN A 32 21.60 -11.29 14.86
C ASN A 32 20.72 -10.46 13.90
N PRO A 33 20.65 -9.13 14.08
CA PRO A 33 19.84 -8.24 13.24
C PRO A 33 20.19 -8.28 11.75
N GLY A 34 21.48 -8.34 11.41
CA GLY A 34 21.93 -8.38 10.02
C GLY A 34 21.41 -9.61 9.26
N LEU A 35 21.39 -10.77 9.91
CA LEU A 35 20.87 -12.02 9.34
C LEU A 35 19.37 -11.95 9.10
N LEU A 36 18.61 -11.31 10.01
CA LEU A 36 17.17 -11.09 9.82
C LEU A 36 16.89 -10.22 8.59
N VAL A 37 17.65 -9.14 8.40
CA VAL A 37 17.56 -8.27 7.22
C VAL A 37 17.87 -9.04 5.93
N LEU A 38 18.94 -9.85 5.93
CA LEU A 38 19.31 -10.66 4.76
C LEU A 38 18.24 -11.70 4.41
N LYS A 39 17.70 -12.41 5.42
CA LYS A 39 16.61 -13.38 5.22
C LYS A 39 15.33 -12.72 4.72
N ALA A 40 14.97 -11.55 5.27
CA ALA A 40 13.82 -10.77 4.81
C ALA A 40 13.99 -10.31 3.36
N ASN A 41 15.16 -9.75 3.00
CA ASN A 41 15.49 -9.38 1.62
C ASN A 41 15.34 -10.58 0.67
N LYS A 42 15.86 -11.75 1.05
CA LYS A 42 15.73 -12.98 0.24
C LYS A 42 14.26 -13.37 0.03
N LEU A 43 13.45 -13.35 1.08
CA LEU A 43 12.02 -13.69 0.98
C LEU A 43 11.25 -12.73 0.07
N ILE A 44 11.50 -11.43 0.19
CA ILE A 44 10.81 -10.37 -0.57
C ILE A 44 11.27 -10.32 -2.03
N ALA A 45 12.56 -10.57 -2.29
CA ALA A 45 13.10 -10.63 -3.64
C ALA A 45 12.57 -11.84 -4.44
N LEU A 46 12.42 -12.99 -3.77
CA LEU A 46 12.00 -14.25 -4.42
C LEU A 46 10.49 -14.33 -4.69
N ARG A 47 9.64 -13.66 -3.91
CA ARG A 47 8.18 -13.63 -4.12
C ARG A 47 7.73 -12.66 -5.23
N THR A 48 8.44 -12.60 -6.37
CA THR A 48 7.80 -12.08 -7.59
C THR A 48 7.17 -13.26 -8.31
N GLU A 49 5.86 -13.41 -8.18
CA GLU A 49 5.12 -14.32 -9.05
C GLU A 49 5.24 -13.78 -10.48
N VAL A 50 5.92 -14.55 -11.33
CA VAL A 50 5.86 -14.35 -12.78
C VAL A 50 4.63 -15.14 -13.21
N PRO A 51 3.54 -14.48 -13.64
CA PRO A 51 2.39 -15.19 -14.15
C PRO A 51 2.86 -15.95 -15.40
N LEU A 52 2.90 -17.27 -15.28
CA LEU A 52 3.26 -18.21 -16.33
C LEU A 52 2.07 -19.13 -16.51
N GLU A 53 1.69 -19.39 -17.76
CA GLU A 53 0.73 -20.44 -18.07
C GLU A 53 1.22 -21.79 -17.53
N ALA A 54 0.29 -22.64 -17.10
CA ALA A 54 0.61 -23.90 -16.40
C ALA A 54 1.49 -24.84 -17.26
N ASP A 55 1.39 -24.73 -18.58
CA ASP A 55 2.11 -25.48 -19.60
C ASP A 55 3.33 -24.74 -20.19
N ALA A 56 3.70 -23.58 -19.63
CA ALA A 56 4.80 -22.77 -20.15
C ALA A 56 6.11 -23.57 -20.22
N ALA A 57 6.70 -23.65 -21.42
CA ALA A 57 7.92 -24.39 -21.68
C ALA A 57 9.13 -23.74 -20.95
N ALA A 58 10.15 -24.53 -20.61
CA ALA A 58 11.31 -24.09 -19.82
C ALA A 58 11.97 -22.81 -20.37
N LYS A 59 12.04 -22.66 -21.71
CA LYS A 59 12.57 -21.47 -22.38
C LYS A 59 11.70 -20.23 -22.17
N GLN A 60 10.38 -20.36 -22.17
CA GLN A 60 9.44 -19.26 -21.91
C GLN A 60 9.52 -18.80 -20.45
N ARG A 61 9.70 -19.74 -19.52
CA ARG A 61 9.95 -19.42 -18.09
C ARG A 61 11.23 -18.62 -17.94
N HIS A 62 12.31 -19.05 -18.60
CA HIS A 62 13.59 -18.35 -18.57
C HIS A 62 13.50 -16.94 -19.18
N ASP A 63 12.79 -16.79 -20.31
CA ASP A 63 12.59 -15.50 -20.96
C ASP A 63 11.69 -14.56 -20.16
N ALA A 64 10.66 -15.07 -19.47
CA ALA A 64 9.80 -14.25 -18.62
C ALA A 64 10.56 -13.71 -17.40
N VAL A 65 11.40 -14.55 -16.76
CA VAL A 65 12.28 -14.14 -15.67
C VAL A 65 13.34 -13.14 -16.14
N ARG A 66 13.92 -13.36 -17.33
CA ARG A 66 14.89 -12.45 -17.94
C ARG A 66 14.28 -11.09 -18.24
N LYS A 67 13.13 -11.06 -18.93
CA LYS A 67 12.39 -9.83 -19.24
C LYS A 67 12.02 -9.07 -17.97
N LEU A 68 11.53 -9.76 -16.94
CA LEU A 68 11.22 -9.15 -15.64
C LEU A 68 12.46 -8.46 -15.02
N ARG A 69 13.64 -9.11 -15.08
CA ARG A 69 14.90 -8.53 -14.61
C ARG A 69 15.30 -7.31 -15.42
N GLU A 70 15.18 -7.37 -16.74
CA GLU A 70 15.49 -6.27 -17.65
C GLU A 70 14.52 -5.08 -17.49
N THR A 71 13.23 -5.34 -17.23
CA THR A 71 12.24 -4.27 -16.98
C THR A 71 12.46 -3.59 -15.64
N ARG A 72 13.16 -4.25 -14.70
CA ARG A 72 13.51 -3.73 -13.37
C ARG A 72 14.90 -3.10 -13.30
N ALA A 73 15.78 -3.38 -14.27
CA ALA A 73 17.10 -2.79 -14.38
C ALA A 73 17.16 -1.25 -14.33
N PRO A 74 16.19 -0.47 -14.86
CA PRO A 74 16.25 1.00 -14.79
C PRO A 74 15.82 1.58 -13.42
N PHE A 75 15.24 0.78 -12.52
CA PHE A 75 14.98 1.16 -11.14
C PHE A 75 16.20 0.75 -10.31
N GLY A 76 17.28 1.53 -10.41
CA GLY A 76 18.58 1.18 -9.81
C GLY A 76 18.44 0.88 -8.31
N ASN A 77 18.90 -0.30 -7.87
CA ASN A 77 19.21 -0.72 -6.50
C ASN A 77 18.31 -0.28 -5.31
N GLU A 78 17.15 0.32 -5.49
CA GLU A 78 16.19 0.55 -4.42
C GLU A 78 15.60 -0.82 -4.07
N SER A 79 16.10 -1.41 -2.99
CA SER A 79 15.69 -2.76 -2.61
C SER A 79 14.21 -2.70 -2.26
N ARG A 80 13.41 -3.66 -2.74
CA ARG A 80 12.01 -3.84 -2.28
C ARG A 80 11.88 -3.85 -0.77
N TYR A 81 12.95 -4.25 -0.09
CA TYR A 81 13.07 -4.18 1.36
C TYR A 81 13.04 -2.74 1.87
N GLU A 82 13.79 -1.82 1.26
CA GLU A 82 13.83 -0.40 1.63
C GLU A 82 12.48 0.28 1.39
N GLU A 83 11.81 -0.04 0.27
CA GLU A 83 10.45 0.45 0.01
C GLU A 83 9.47 -0.02 1.09
N ALA A 84 9.47 -1.32 1.40
CA ALA A 84 8.61 -1.89 2.43
C ALA A 84 8.97 -1.35 3.83
N GLN A 85 10.25 -1.10 4.12
CA GLN A 85 10.72 -0.49 5.34
C GLN A 85 10.23 0.96 5.50
N GLN A 86 10.18 1.73 4.42
CA GLN A 86 9.63 3.08 4.44
C GLN A 86 8.12 3.10 4.69
N ARG A 87 7.40 2.10 4.18
CA ARG A 87 5.97 1.92 4.48
C ARG A 87 5.76 1.56 5.95
N VAL A 88 6.59 0.66 6.50
CA VAL A 88 6.58 0.35 7.93
C VAL A 88 6.74 1.63 8.74
N LEU A 89 7.78 2.43 8.48
CA LEU A 89 8.01 3.70 9.16
C LEU A 89 6.79 4.64 9.11
N THR A 90 6.15 4.74 7.95
CA THR A 90 4.92 5.53 7.76
C THR A 90 3.78 5.05 8.67
N ARG A 91 3.65 3.74 8.87
CA ARG A 91 2.65 3.17 9.78
C ARG A 91 2.97 3.41 11.25
N LEU A 92 4.25 3.39 11.64
CA LEU A 92 4.65 3.74 13.00
C LEU A 92 4.29 5.20 13.31
N ALA A 93 4.60 6.12 12.39
CA ALA A 93 4.20 7.51 12.51
C ALA A 93 2.67 7.73 12.52
N ALA A 94 1.90 6.83 11.88
CA ALA A 94 0.43 6.84 11.90
C ALA A 94 -0.20 6.28 13.20
N GLY A 95 0.64 5.93 14.19
CA GLY A 95 0.20 5.55 15.52
C GLY A 95 0.02 4.05 15.73
N VAL A 96 0.73 3.20 14.99
CA VAL A 96 0.84 1.78 15.40
C VAL A 96 1.59 1.69 16.72
N ARG A 97 1.05 0.92 17.67
CA ARG A 97 1.70 0.65 18.95
C ARG A 97 3.09 0.06 18.74
N THR A 98 4.07 0.72 19.33
CA THR A 98 5.48 0.35 19.24
C THR A 98 6.14 0.41 20.61
N LYS A 99 7.12 -0.46 20.83
CA LYS A 99 7.99 -0.41 21.99
C LYS A 99 9.43 -0.62 21.58
N ALA A 100 10.36 0.01 22.28
CA ALA A 100 11.78 -0.11 22.04
C ALA A 100 12.55 0.07 23.34
N SER A 101 13.85 -0.23 23.34
CA SER A 101 14.72 0.16 24.44
C SER A 101 15.46 1.46 24.14
N ARG A 102 15.70 2.28 25.17
CA ARG A 102 16.53 3.50 25.06
C ARG A 102 18.03 3.21 25.17
N THR A 103 18.40 2.02 25.63
CA THR A 103 19.80 1.58 25.78
C THR A 103 19.96 0.16 25.23
N PRO A 104 21.18 -0.25 24.83
CA PRO A 104 21.42 -1.61 24.38
C PRO A 104 21.05 -2.64 25.46
N GLY A 105 20.04 -3.47 25.20
CA GLY A 105 19.57 -4.52 26.12
C GLY A 105 18.78 -4.00 27.34
N GLY A 106 18.40 -2.73 27.35
CA GLY A 106 17.61 -2.14 28.43
C GLY A 106 16.13 -2.58 28.42
N PRO A 107 15.32 -2.07 29.36
CA PRO A 107 13.88 -2.33 29.38
C PRO A 107 13.19 -1.77 28.13
N TYR A 108 12.05 -2.36 27.79
CA TYR A 108 11.20 -1.89 26.70
C TYR A 108 10.22 -0.83 27.21
N GLU A 109 10.17 0.29 26.50
CA GLU A 109 9.27 1.41 26.73
C GLU A 109 8.40 1.64 25.51
N SER A 110 7.19 2.18 25.71
CA SER A 110 6.35 2.62 24.59
C SER A 110 7.01 3.80 23.88
N VAL A 111 6.99 3.79 22.55
CA VAL A 111 7.55 4.88 21.73
C VAL A 111 6.42 5.76 21.24
N ASP A 112 6.58 7.08 21.33
CA ASP A 112 5.58 8.02 20.81
C ASP A 112 5.64 8.06 19.27
N PRO A 113 4.49 7.99 18.57
CA PRO A 113 4.44 8.11 17.11
C PRO A 113 5.19 9.33 16.53
N VAL A 114 5.23 10.45 17.26
CA VAL A 114 5.92 11.69 16.85
C VAL A 114 7.43 11.48 16.72
N GLU A 115 8.01 10.58 17.53
CA GLU A 115 9.43 10.27 17.47
C GLU A 115 9.85 9.68 16.11
N PHE A 116 8.92 9.05 15.38
CA PHE A 116 9.24 8.47 14.07
C PHE A 116 9.34 9.49 12.93
N THR A 117 8.99 10.76 13.16
CA THR A 117 9.02 11.80 12.11
C THR A 117 10.44 12.16 11.66
N ARG A 118 11.45 11.94 12.51
CA ARG A 118 12.84 12.35 12.28
C ARG A 118 13.84 11.19 12.24
N VAL A 119 13.35 9.96 12.17
CA VAL A 119 14.19 8.76 12.23
C VAL A 119 14.17 7.97 10.93
N GLU A 120 15.19 7.15 10.76
CA GLU A 120 15.26 6.07 9.78
C GLU A 120 15.33 4.74 10.52
N LEU A 121 14.73 3.72 9.93
CA LEU A 121 14.87 2.37 10.43
C LEU A 121 16.19 1.80 9.89
N ARG A 122 16.95 1.08 10.71
CA ARG A 122 18.14 0.34 10.26
C ARG A 122 18.26 -0.97 11.02
N GLY A 123 18.12 -2.08 10.30
CA GLY A 123 18.06 -3.39 10.94
C GLY A 123 16.84 -3.48 11.85
N VAL A 124 17.09 -3.58 13.16
CA VAL A 124 16.04 -3.60 14.20
C VAL A 124 15.93 -2.28 14.95
N ASP A 125 16.79 -1.30 14.67
CA ASP A 125 16.90 -0.05 15.44
C ASP A 125 16.31 1.14 14.67
N ALA A 126 16.06 2.25 15.37
CA ALA A 126 15.80 3.55 14.77
C ALA A 126 16.97 4.51 15.01
N ILE A 127 17.33 5.23 13.95
CA ILE A 127 18.46 6.14 13.89
C ILE A 127 17.94 7.54 13.58
N ASP A 128 18.41 8.53 14.32
CA ASP A 128 18.13 9.94 14.01
C ASP A 128 18.83 10.33 12.70
N LYS A 129 18.06 10.88 11.75
CA LYS A 129 18.54 11.23 10.40
C LYS A 129 19.67 12.26 10.39
N ARG A 130 19.71 13.14 11.38
CA ARG A 130 20.63 14.29 11.41
C ARG A 130 21.95 13.94 12.06
N SER A 131 21.89 13.21 13.17
CA SER A 131 23.06 12.85 13.98
C SER A 131 23.62 11.48 13.64
N GLY A 132 22.85 10.60 13.02
CA GLY A 132 23.22 9.20 12.79
C GLY A 132 23.26 8.36 14.07
N ALA A 133 22.83 8.91 15.21
CA ALA A 133 22.80 8.21 16.49
C ALA A 133 21.57 7.31 16.60
N ILE A 134 21.73 6.16 17.27
CA ILE A 134 20.60 5.27 17.58
C ILE A 134 19.77 5.93 18.68
N VAL A 135 18.49 6.17 18.40
CA VAL A 135 17.54 6.76 19.35
C VAL A 135 16.67 5.72 20.04
N SER A 136 16.48 4.57 19.39
CA SER A 136 15.70 3.45 19.89
C SER A 136 16.31 2.14 19.42
N TYR A 137 16.61 1.26 20.37
CA TYR A 137 17.18 -0.06 20.16
C TYR A 137 16.07 -1.12 20.13
N ASP A 138 16.24 -2.12 19.26
CA ASP A 138 15.36 -3.30 19.13
C ASP A 138 13.87 -2.94 19.07
N LEU A 139 13.48 -2.15 18.07
CA LEU A 139 12.10 -1.74 17.86
C LEU A 139 11.18 -2.94 17.62
N ARG A 140 10.10 -2.97 18.40
CA ARG A 140 9.02 -3.94 18.31
C ARG A 140 7.72 -3.25 17.93
N VAL A 141 7.04 -3.84 16.96
CA VAL A 141 5.79 -3.38 16.37
C VAL A 141 4.68 -4.32 16.78
N HIS A 142 3.56 -3.77 17.25
CA HIS A 142 2.42 -4.59 17.65
C HIS A 142 1.70 -5.18 16.44
N GLY A 143 1.84 -6.49 16.20
CA GLY A 143 1.39 -7.16 14.97
C GLY A 143 -0.10 -7.02 14.69
N SER A 144 -0.98 -7.22 15.69
CA SER A 144 -2.43 -7.10 15.47
C SER A 144 -2.86 -5.66 15.14
N ASP A 145 -2.23 -4.66 15.75
CA ASP A 145 -2.51 -3.25 15.50
C ASP A 145 -1.96 -2.82 14.13
N TYR A 146 -0.78 -3.35 13.77
CA TYR A 146 -0.22 -3.21 12.44
C TYR A 146 -1.13 -3.80 11.36
N ILE A 147 -1.68 -5.00 11.57
CA ILE A 147 -2.64 -5.64 10.65
C ILE A 147 -3.96 -4.85 10.58
N LYS A 148 -4.45 -4.31 11.71
CA LYS A 148 -5.62 -3.41 11.70
C LYS A 148 -5.33 -2.16 10.86
N ASN A 149 -4.14 -1.56 11.01
CA ASN A 149 -3.72 -0.43 10.19
C ASN A 149 -3.60 -0.80 8.70
N LEU A 150 -3.03 -1.96 8.39
CA LEU A 150 -2.97 -2.52 7.04
C LEU A 150 -4.38 -2.65 6.43
N ARG A 151 -5.38 -3.05 7.22
CA ARG A 151 -6.75 -3.30 6.78
C ARG A 151 -7.72 -2.12 6.90
N GLY A 152 -7.43 -1.09 7.71
CA GLY A 152 -8.48 -0.20 8.24
C GLY A 152 -8.13 1.26 8.57
N LYS A 153 -7.07 1.87 8.04
CA LYS A 153 -6.88 3.34 8.13
C LYS A 153 -6.58 3.97 6.76
N SER A 154 -7.66 4.24 6.02
CA SER A 154 -7.83 5.53 5.33
C SER A 154 -8.08 6.59 6.41
N VAL A 155 -7.34 7.68 6.38
CA VAL A 155 -7.44 8.79 7.34
C VAL A 155 -8.88 9.36 7.35
N SER A 156 -9.49 9.41 8.54
CA SER A 156 -10.65 10.24 8.82
C SER A 156 -10.17 11.65 9.16
N LEU A 157 -10.76 12.65 8.51
CA LEU A 157 -10.76 14.02 8.98
C LEU A 157 -12.20 14.38 9.38
N ALA A 158 -12.30 14.91 10.60
CA ALA A 158 -13.38 15.71 11.18
C ALA A 158 -14.73 15.03 11.50
N ALA A 159 -14.85 14.67 12.79
CA ALA A 159 -15.89 15.06 13.74
C ALA A 159 -17.34 15.28 13.25
N GLY A 160 -18.23 14.49 13.85
CA GLY A 160 -19.62 14.88 14.10
C GLY A 160 -20.65 14.02 13.40
N SER A 161 -21.03 12.88 14.01
CA SER A 161 -22.39 12.31 14.04
C SER A 161 -22.37 10.91 14.67
N SER A 162 -23.38 10.63 15.47
CA SER A 162 -23.53 9.57 16.49
C SER A 162 -23.35 8.10 16.00
N PRO A 163 -22.91 7.18 16.89
CA PRO A 163 -22.54 5.80 16.55
C PRO A 163 -23.73 4.81 16.56
N GLN A 164 -24.79 5.08 15.78
CA GLN A 164 -26.00 4.22 15.78
C GLN A 164 -26.56 3.85 14.41
N LYS A 165 -25.82 4.08 13.31
CA LYS A 165 -26.26 3.66 11.95
C LYS A 165 -25.31 2.73 11.19
N LEU A 166 -24.31 2.14 11.86
CA LEU A 166 -23.30 1.28 11.22
C LEU A 166 -23.52 -0.23 11.46
N ALA A 167 -24.42 -0.61 12.36
CA ALA A 167 -24.80 -2.02 12.55
C ALA A 167 -25.68 -2.54 11.40
N ASP A 168 -26.50 -1.69 10.78
CA ASP A 168 -27.34 -2.06 9.64
C ASP A 168 -26.60 -2.12 8.28
N LEU A 169 -25.29 -1.85 8.26
CA LEU A 169 -24.47 -1.93 7.04
C LEU A 169 -23.63 -3.21 6.95
N TYR A 170 -23.64 -4.06 7.98
CA TYR A 170 -22.91 -5.34 7.99
C TYR A 170 -23.80 -6.60 8.01
N GLU A 171 -25.11 -6.45 7.90
CA GLU A 171 -25.93 -7.45 7.23
C GLU A 171 -26.03 -7.02 5.78
N HIS A 172 -25.08 -7.38 4.91
CA HIS A 172 -25.24 -7.44 3.43
C HIS A 172 -23.98 -8.03 2.77
N SER A 173 -23.28 -8.99 3.40
CA SER A 173 -22.20 -9.77 2.75
C SER A 173 -22.74 -10.85 1.82
N SER A 174 -23.78 -10.53 1.05
CA SER A 174 -24.40 -11.41 0.04
C SER A 174 -24.96 -10.59 -1.13
N ARG A 175 -24.30 -9.51 -1.57
CA ARG A 175 -24.64 -8.87 -2.85
C ARG A 175 -23.69 -9.36 -3.93
N GLU A 176 -24.26 -10.07 -4.90
CA GLU A 176 -23.63 -10.41 -6.17
C GLU A 176 -23.01 -9.14 -6.77
N VAL A 177 -21.69 -9.13 -6.93
CA VAL A 177 -20.97 -8.05 -7.61
C VAL A 177 -21.21 -8.22 -9.11
N GLU A 178 -21.72 -7.19 -9.78
CA GLU A 178 -21.90 -7.24 -11.24
C GLU A 178 -20.55 -7.48 -11.92
N LYS A 179 -20.48 -8.47 -12.82
CA LYS A 179 -19.25 -8.75 -13.59
C LYS A 179 -19.04 -7.66 -14.63
N TRP A 180 -17.89 -6.99 -14.56
CA TRP A 180 -17.48 -6.03 -15.58
C TRP A 180 -16.89 -6.75 -16.79
N ASP A 181 -17.74 -7.07 -17.77
CA ASP A 181 -17.29 -7.67 -19.04
C ASP A 181 -16.94 -6.58 -20.06
N CYS A 182 -15.64 -6.28 -20.19
CA CYS A 182 -15.13 -5.43 -21.25
C CYS A 182 -13.89 -6.09 -21.87
N ALA A 183 -14.03 -6.59 -23.09
CA ALA A 183 -12.93 -7.10 -23.89
C ALA A 183 -12.45 -5.99 -24.83
N GLY A 184 -11.48 -5.18 -24.40
CA GLY A 184 -10.94 -4.08 -25.20
C GLY A 184 -10.56 -2.86 -24.36
N ASP A 185 -10.51 -1.68 -25.00
CA ASP A 185 -10.28 -0.41 -24.31
C ASP A 185 -11.43 -0.15 -23.30
N PRO A 186 -11.14 -0.05 -21.99
CA PRO A 186 -12.18 0.17 -20.99
C PRO A 186 -12.73 1.60 -21.01
N LEU A 187 -12.05 2.56 -21.67
CA LEU A 187 -12.37 3.98 -21.60
C LEU A 187 -13.79 4.34 -22.10
N PRO A 188 -14.29 3.83 -23.24
CA PRO A 188 -15.63 4.16 -23.71
C PRO A 188 -16.73 3.64 -22.76
N LYS A 189 -16.57 2.41 -22.25
CA LYS A 189 -17.54 1.80 -21.33
C LYS A 189 -17.51 2.48 -19.96
N LEU A 190 -16.33 2.86 -19.47
CA LEU A 190 -16.17 3.66 -18.25
C LEU A 190 -16.76 5.06 -18.38
N THR A 191 -16.60 5.69 -19.54
CA THR A 191 -17.15 7.03 -19.80
C THR A 191 -18.68 6.98 -19.87
N ALA A 192 -19.26 5.96 -20.51
CA ALA A 192 -20.70 5.74 -20.52
C ALA A 192 -21.25 5.45 -19.11
N TRP A 193 -20.55 4.61 -18.33
CA TRP A 193 -20.89 4.34 -16.93
C TRP A 193 -20.87 5.61 -16.06
N ALA A 194 -19.80 6.41 -16.16
CA ALA A 194 -19.68 7.64 -15.39
C ALA A 194 -20.72 8.69 -15.83
N ARG A 195 -20.99 8.82 -17.14
CA ARG A 195 -22.05 9.71 -17.66
C ARG A 195 -23.44 9.29 -17.17
N SER A 196 -23.74 8.00 -17.14
CA SER A 196 -25.03 7.49 -16.65
C SER A 196 -25.30 7.82 -15.17
N ARG A 197 -24.25 8.12 -14.40
CA ARG A 197 -24.33 8.25 -12.94
C ARG A 197 -24.16 9.67 -12.44
N TRP A 198 -23.40 10.50 -13.16
CA TRP A 198 -23.14 11.90 -12.79
C TRP A 198 -23.50 12.90 -13.91
N GLY A 199 -24.04 12.42 -15.03
CA GLY A 199 -24.40 13.27 -16.16
C GLY A 199 -23.17 13.82 -16.91
N GLU A 200 -23.38 14.91 -17.65
CA GLU A 200 -22.31 15.62 -18.39
C GLU A 200 -21.73 16.79 -17.59
N ASP A 201 -22.24 17.06 -16.38
CA ASP A 201 -21.77 18.15 -15.53
C ASP A 201 -20.55 17.73 -14.70
N ILE A 202 -19.40 18.27 -15.09
CA ILE A 202 -18.09 18.02 -14.48
C ILE A 202 -18.05 18.46 -13.02
N GLN A 203 -18.86 19.46 -12.63
CA GLN A 203 -18.88 19.95 -11.24
C GLN A 203 -19.44 18.89 -10.29
N ASN A 204 -20.29 18.00 -10.80
CA ASN A 204 -20.86 16.88 -10.05
C ASN A 204 -20.04 15.60 -10.20
N LEU A 205 -18.98 15.62 -11.01
CA LEU A 205 -18.16 14.45 -11.25
C LEU A 205 -17.15 14.25 -10.09
N PRO A 206 -17.21 13.12 -9.36
CA PRO A 206 -16.32 12.86 -8.23
C PRO A 206 -14.86 12.81 -8.66
N ASN A 207 -13.94 13.15 -7.77
CA ASN A 207 -12.51 13.16 -8.10
C ASN A 207 -12.03 11.77 -8.58
N ARG A 208 -10.85 11.70 -9.20
CA ARG A 208 -10.36 10.44 -9.82
C ARG A 208 -10.28 9.26 -8.83
N GLN A 209 -10.06 9.52 -7.55
CA GLN A 209 -10.00 8.50 -6.51
C GLN A 209 -11.40 8.04 -6.11
N GLU A 210 -12.33 8.98 -5.93
CA GLU A 210 -13.74 8.69 -5.66
C GLU A 210 -14.41 7.92 -6.80
N LEU A 211 -14.12 8.26 -8.06
CA LEU A 211 -14.57 7.50 -9.22
C LEU A 211 -14.05 6.06 -9.20
N LEU A 212 -12.75 5.88 -8.90
CA LEU A 212 -12.15 4.55 -8.82
C LEU A 212 -12.73 3.72 -7.66
N LEU A 213 -12.98 4.35 -6.52
CA LEU A 213 -13.61 3.71 -5.37
C LEU A 213 -15.05 3.31 -5.68
N THR A 214 -15.83 4.20 -6.29
CA THR A 214 -17.22 3.93 -6.68
C THR A 214 -17.31 2.81 -7.70
N PHE A 215 -16.41 2.82 -8.69
CA PHE A 215 -16.28 1.74 -9.67
C PHE A 215 -16.00 0.39 -8.99
N ARG A 216 -15.01 0.36 -8.10
CA ARG A 216 -14.62 -0.86 -7.38
C ARG A 216 -15.69 -1.36 -6.41
N GLY A 217 -16.49 -0.46 -5.84
CA GLY A 217 -17.63 -0.82 -5.02
C GLY A 217 -18.73 -1.54 -5.81
N GLN A 218 -18.90 -1.23 -7.09
CA GLN A 218 -19.92 -1.83 -7.94
C GLN A 218 -19.44 -3.09 -8.68
N PHE A 219 -18.22 -3.08 -9.21
CA PHE A 219 -17.72 -4.12 -10.11
C PHE A 219 -16.50 -4.89 -9.59
N GLY A 220 -16.04 -4.58 -8.37
CA GLY A 220 -14.83 -5.15 -7.80
C GLY A 220 -13.55 -4.64 -8.46
N ARG A 221 -12.44 -5.36 -8.23
CA ARG A 221 -11.13 -5.00 -8.80
C ARG A 221 -11.02 -5.58 -10.22
N VAL A 222 -10.98 -4.70 -11.21
CA VAL A 222 -10.78 -5.06 -12.63
C VAL A 222 -9.37 -4.67 -13.07
N LEU A 223 -8.64 -5.61 -13.68
CA LEU A 223 -7.30 -5.38 -14.22
C LEU A 223 -7.33 -4.33 -15.34
N GLY A 224 -6.35 -3.42 -15.37
CA GLY A 224 -6.27 -2.34 -16.37
C GLY A 224 -7.05 -1.06 -16.03
N ILE A 225 -7.91 -1.08 -15.01
CA ILE A 225 -8.66 0.10 -14.55
C ILE A 225 -7.96 0.73 -13.35
N SER A 226 -7.33 1.88 -13.59
CA SER A 226 -6.48 2.60 -12.64
C SER A 226 -6.89 4.07 -12.49
N GLU A 227 -6.25 4.80 -11.58
CA GLU A 227 -6.43 6.26 -11.49
C GLU A 227 -6.10 6.98 -12.80
N LYS A 228 -5.17 6.45 -13.60
CA LYS A 228 -4.83 7.00 -14.91
C LYS A 228 -6.00 6.88 -15.88
N THR A 229 -6.66 5.72 -15.90
CA THR A 229 -7.88 5.48 -16.69
C THR A 229 -9.02 6.38 -16.24
N MET A 230 -9.22 6.56 -14.93
CA MET A 230 -10.24 7.47 -14.38
C MET A 230 -9.94 8.94 -14.67
N ARG A 231 -8.65 9.32 -14.79
CA ARG A 231 -8.25 10.66 -15.25
C ARG A 231 -8.66 10.88 -16.70
N GLU A 232 -8.52 9.87 -17.56
CA GLU A 232 -8.94 9.93 -18.96
C GLU A 232 -10.47 10.00 -19.07
N VAL A 233 -11.22 9.23 -18.25
CA VAL A 233 -12.69 9.35 -18.15
C VAL A 233 -13.11 10.76 -17.77
N ARG A 234 -12.47 11.36 -16.75
CA ARG A 234 -12.74 12.76 -16.36
C ARG A 234 -12.41 13.75 -17.47
N ARG A 235 -11.37 13.50 -18.27
CA ARG A 235 -11.02 14.35 -19.43
C ARG A 235 -12.03 14.21 -20.56
N GLU A 236 -12.55 13.01 -20.79
CA GLU A 236 -13.57 12.78 -21.81
C GLU A 236 -14.93 13.35 -21.42
N LEU A 237 -15.27 13.34 -20.14
CA LEU A 237 -16.46 14.03 -19.64
C LEU A 237 -16.26 15.54 -19.47
N ALA A 238 -15.02 16.02 -19.56
CA ALA A 238 -14.74 17.45 -19.52
C ALA A 238 -15.13 18.14 -20.84
N SER A 239 -15.76 19.32 -20.75
CA SER A 239 -16.21 20.12 -21.88
C SER A 239 -15.02 20.45 -22.79
N PRO A 240 -15.25 20.65 -24.10
CA PRO A 240 -14.17 21.01 -25.04
C PRO A 240 -13.36 22.24 -24.61
N GLU A 241 -13.95 23.14 -23.83
CA GLU A 241 -13.34 24.35 -23.28
C GLU A 241 -12.33 24.03 -22.17
N ALA A 242 -12.65 23.09 -21.27
CA ALA A 242 -11.73 22.61 -20.23
C ALA A 242 -10.56 21.78 -20.80
N ARG A 243 -10.72 21.19 -21.99
CA ARG A 243 -9.65 20.47 -22.71
C ARG A 243 -8.59 21.41 -23.31
N ARG A 244 -8.89 22.71 -23.47
CA ARG A 244 -7.97 23.72 -24.06
C ARG A 244 -7.08 24.46 -23.04
N GLY A 245 -7.09 24.07 -21.77
CA GLY A 245 -6.32 24.72 -20.69
C GLY A 245 -4.80 24.52 -20.78
N GLY A 246 -4.18 24.92 -21.89
CA GLY A 246 -2.78 25.32 -21.95
C GLY A 246 -2.66 26.78 -21.50
N ALA A 247 -1.56 27.12 -20.82
CA ALA A 247 -1.29 28.46 -20.32
C ALA A 247 -1.55 29.54 -21.39
N ARG A 248 -2.27 30.61 -21.02
CA ARG A 248 -2.28 31.85 -21.80
C ARG A 248 -0.84 32.34 -21.92
N MET A 249 -0.20 32.13 -23.07
CA MET A 249 1.02 32.85 -23.40
C MET A 249 0.66 34.33 -23.46
N HIS A 250 1.29 35.13 -22.59
CA HIS A 250 1.30 36.58 -22.71
C HIS A 250 1.83 36.93 -24.11
N ARG A 251 0.96 37.39 -25.00
CA ARG A 251 1.38 38.16 -26.17
C ARG A 251 1.73 39.57 -25.70
N ARG A 252 2.97 39.98 -25.96
CA ARG A 252 3.33 41.39 -26.10
C ARG A 252 2.65 41.97 -27.32
#